data_AF-A0A285Q3C7-F1
#
_entry.id   AF-A0A285Q3C7-F1
#
_cell.length_a   1.000
_cell.length_b   1.000
_cell.length_c   1.000
_cell.angle_alpha   90.00
_cell.angle_beta   90.00
_cell.angle_gamma   90.00
#
_symmetry.space_group_name_H-M   'P 1'
#
loop_
_entity.id
_entity.type
_entity.pdbx_description
1 polymer ?
#
loop_
_entity_poly.entity_id
_entity_poly.type
_entity_poly.pdbx_seq_one_letter_code
_entity_poly.pdbx_strand_id
1 'polypeptide(L)'
;MVTKKAMHPKSQVVFDLSAILNYPIQLVVHSWHSARPLRWFSRNDDGIVAEGRFLEAPGLPLFTLEDDRGARVSDGIPEGILVIARLMPAMDFELAQACAVSEAAWELAENSPLLFILLVDYARRQALCVEEFEQLLALKRTVILDKVGLPASKSLVRLINRIELSPLLPWELEDVVKSLSQPEFLSLLRHHPSVHLNHLRFLLRQRQPLWPGMLYLVDKHSSALDITWLCRMIRDTLNMAAGNRQMLERVSSRQALQELHDLLVGRFNSMGSDAKRAAHAEALVQEHGNFPAPPFPIIDGIEPLASWLELLEEGSSMRHCVGSYDTFVALGEVFIYRMMQPERLTISLEYRNNRWIVGEVRGSRNANPSPGALDIIRRWVER
;
A
#
# COMPACT_ATOMS: atom_id res chain seq x y z
N MET A 1 30.13 -40.05 -21.96
CA MET A 1 29.87 -40.22 -20.51
C MET A 1 30.99 -39.53 -19.75
N VAL A 2 30.75 -38.29 -19.31
CA VAL A 2 31.62 -37.62 -18.34
C VAL A 2 30.82 -37.55 -17.06
N THR A 3 31.25 -38.34 -16.09
CA THR A 3 30.70 -38.44 -14.75
C THR A 3 30.77 -37.06 -14.08
N LYS A 4 29.61 -36.41 -13.90
CA LYS A 4 29.45 -35.30 -12.96
C LYS A 4 29.80 -35.84 -11.58
N LYS A 5 30.99 -35.50 -11.10
CA LYS A 5 31.42 -35.71 -9.72
C LYS A 5 30.39 -34.99 -8.85
N ALA A 6 29.59 -35.74 -8.09
CA ALA A 6 28.68 -35.18 -7.11
C ALA A 6 29.53 -34.42 -6.08
N MET A 7 29.57 -33.09 -6.22
CA MET A 7 30.22 -32.22 -5.26
C MET A 7 29.30 -32.23 -4.04
N HIS A 8 29.74 -32.83 -2.93
CA HIS A 8 29.00 -32.73 -1.68
C HIS A 8 28.79 -31.24 -1.38
N PRO A 9 27.54 -30.80 -1.11
CA PRO A 9 27.27 -29.40 -0.83
C PRO A 9 28.15 -28.99 0.36
N LYS A 10 28.93 -27.92 0.19
CA LYS A 10 29.74 -27.37 1.28
C LYS A 10 28.82 -27.10 2.47
N SER A 11 29.25 -27.50 3.66
CA SER A 11 28.47 -27.30 4.89
C SER A 11 28.21 -25.81 5.19
N GLN A 12 29.03 -24.91 4.66
CA GLN A 12 28.96 -23.46 4.85
C GLN A 12 29.42 -22.70 3.60
N VAL A 13 28.93 -21.47 3.46
CA VAL A 13 29.35 -20.46 2.49
C VAL A 13 30.04 -19.34 3.26
N VAL A 14 31.13 -18.80 2.71
CA VAL A 14 31.95 -17.77 3.36
C VAL A 14 32.03 -16.57 2.43
N PHE A 15 31.65 -15.40 2.94
CA PHE A 15 31.69 -14.12 2.24
C PHE A 15 32.78 -13.27 2.86
N ASP A 16 33.77 -12.88 2.06
CA ASP A 16 34.79 -11.93 2.49
C ASP A 16 34.26 -10.51 2.28
N LEU A 17 33.99 -9.82 3.38
CA LEU A 17 33.47 -8.44 3.36
C LEU A 17 34.59 -7.42 3.57
N SER A 18 35.85 -7.86 3.62
CA SER A 18 36.97 -7.02 4.05
C SER A 18 37.20 -5.83 3.13
N ALA A 19 37.06 -6.03 1.82
CA ALA A 19 37.21 -4.96 0.83
C ALA A 19 36.08 -3.92 0.93
N ILE A 20 34.86 -4.36 1.26
CA ILE A 20 33.68 -3.48 1.34
C ILE A 20 33.70 -2.66 2.63
N LEU A 21 34.08 -3.29 3.75
CA LEU A 21 34.06 -2.67 5.07
C LEU A 21 35.40 -2.04 5.47
N ASN A 22 36.45 -2.19 4.64
CA ASN A 22 37.82 -1.78 4.93
C ASN A 22 38.30 -2.27 6.31
N TYR A 23 37.93 -3.50 6.66
CA TYR A 23 38.16 -4.14 7.95
C TYR A 23 38.18 -5.67 7.76
N PRO A 24 39.19 -6.42 8.25
CA PRO A 24 39.31 -7.86 7.99
C PRO A 24 38.16 -8.63 8.63
N ILE A 25 37.14 -8.97 7.84
CA ILE A 25 35.93 -9.62 8.34
C ILE A 25 35.32 -10.55 7.30
N GLN A 26 34.98 -11.75 7.76
CA GLN A 26 34.30 -12.77 6.98
C GLN A 26 32.95 -13.08 7.61
N LEU A 27 31.90 -13.09 6.79
CA LEU A 27 30.59 -13.63 7.16
C LEU A 27 30.54 -15.10 6.76
N VAL A 28 30.28 -15.98 7.72
CA VAL A 28 30.07 -17.41 7.49
C VAL A 28 28.59 -17.71 7.65
N VAL A 29 27.98 -18.33 6.64
CA VAL A 29 26.59 -18.78 6.68
C VAL A 29 26.55 -20.28 6.43
N HIS A 30 25.91 -21.02 7.32
CA HIS A 30 25.71 -22.44 7.17
C HIS A 30 24.73 -22.75 6.04
N SER A 31 25.02 -23.80 5.26
CA SER A 31 24.15 -24.25 4.17
C SER A 31 22.83 -24.82 4.68
N TRP A 32 21.85 -24.93 3.78
CA TRP A 32 20.54 -25.52 4.02
C TRP A 32 20.60 -26.94 4.63
N HIS A 33 21.56 -27.76 4.19
CA HIS A 33 21.71 -29.15 4.64
C HIS A 33 22.60 -29.34 5.87
N SER A 34 23.05 -28.25 6.49
CA SER A 34 23.88 -28.34 7.70
C SER A 34 23.08 -28.75 8.93
N ALA A 35 23.76 -29.18 10.01
CA ALA A 35 23.10 -29.49 11.28
C ALA A 35 22.44 -28.28 11.97
N ARG A 36 22.84 -27.05 11.58
CA ARG A 36 22.22 -25.79 12.02
C ARG A 36 22.02 -24.92 10.78
N PRO A 37 20.97 -25.18 9.99
CA PRO A 37 20.74 -24.52 8.71
C PRO A 37 20.65 -23.00 8.85
N LEU A 38 21.29 -22.27 7.93
CA LEU A 38 21.26 -20.81 7.88
C LEU A 38 21.64 -20.14 9.22
N ARG A 39 22.41 -20.80 10.06
CA ARG A 39 23.12 -20.13 11.15
C ARG A 39 24.23 -19.29 10.54
N TRP A 40 24.44 -18.09 11.08
CA TRP A 40 25.53 -17.24 10.63
C TRP A 40 26.36 -16.71 11.80
N PHE A 41 27.61 -16.42 11.52
CA PHE A 41 28.51 -15.67 12.38
C PHE A 41 29.51 -14.90 11.53
N SER A 42 29.97 -13.78 12.05
CA SER A 42 31.08 -13.02 11.50
C SER A 42 32.35 -13.28 12.31
N ARG A 43 33.49 -13.32 11.64
CA ARG A 43 34.80 -13.51 12.27
C ARG A 43 35.86 -12.62 11.65
N ASN A 44 36.85 -12.27 12.44
CA ASN A 44 38.08 -11.61 12.03
C ASN A 44 39.29 -12.47 12.47
N ASP A 45 40.50 -11.91 12.39
CA ASP A 45 41.73 -12.60 12.80
C ASP A 45 41.75 -12.92 14.32
N ASP A 46 41.01 -12.17 15.13
CA ASP A 46 40.94 -12.30 16.59
C ASP A 46 39.86 -13.29 17.08
N GLY A 47 38.95 -13.73 16.19
CA GLY A 47 37.90 -14.69 16.50
C GLY A 47 36.51 -14.30 15.99
N ILE A 48 35.46 -14.78 16.67
CA ILE A 48 34.06 -14.48 16.32
C ILE A 48 33.71 -13.08 16.81
N VAL A 49 33.25 -12.22 15.91
CA VAL A 49 32.87 -10.83 16.19
C VAL A 49 31.39 -10.73 16.56
N ALA A 50 30.53 -11.44 15.82
CA ALA A 50 29.10 -11.50 16.07
C ALA A 50 28.53 -12.84 15.57
N GLU A 51 27.45 -13.31 16.17
CA GLU A 51 26.68 -14.45 15.69
C GLU A 51 25.19 -14.17 15.80
N GLY A 52 24.41 -14.71 14.86
CA GLY A 52 22.96 -14.56 14.86
C GLY A 52 22.26 -15.63 15.67
N ARG A 53 21.17 -15.23 16.32
CA ARG A 53 20.19 -16.13 16.93
C ARG A 53 19.22 -16.68 15.88
N PHE A 54 18.30 -17.51 16.34
CA PHE A 54 17.17 -17.94 15.52
C PHE A 54 16.29 -16.74 15.14
N LEU A 55 15.88 -16.70 13.87
CA LEU A 55 15.16 -15.61 13.20
C LEU A 55 15.86 -14.25 13.28
N GLU A 56 17.19 -14.27 13.28
CA GLU A 56 18.03 -13.07 13.21
C GLU A 56 18.89 -13.13 11.94
N ALA A 57 18.63 -12.24 10.98
CA ALA A 57 19.38 -12.16 9.75
C ALA A 57 20.74 -11.46 9.94
N PRO A 58 21.76 -11.75 9.11
CA PRO A 58 23.06 -11.08 9.14
C PRO A 58 23.05 -9.61 8.66
N GLY A 59 21.86 -9.01 8.49
CA GLY A 59 21.69 -7.65 7.94
C GLY A 59 21.90 -7.55 6.43
N LEU A 60 21.99 -8.69 5.73
CA LEU A 60 22.17 -8.76 4.28
C LEU A 60 21.06 -9.63 3.64
N PRO A 61 20.42 -9.18 2.55
CA PRO A 61 19.35 -9.96 1.91
C PRO A 61 19.84 -11.31 1.39
N LEU A 62 19.04 -12.35 1.60
CA LEU A 62 19.36 -13.74 1.24
C LEU A 62 19.79 -13.89 -0.23
N PHE A 63 19.15 -13.15 -1.13
CA PHE A 63 19.40 -13.22 -2.58
C PHE A 63 20.60 -12.42 -3.07
N THR A 64 21.19 -11.59 -2.21
CA THR A 64 22.32 -10.71 -2.57
C THR A 64 23.67 -11.23 -2.10
N LEU A 65 23.67 -12.25 -1.24
CA LEU A 65 24.89 -12.86 -0.69
C LEU A 65 25.54 -13.78 -1.73
N GLU A 66 26.66 -13.33 -2.31
CA GLU A 66 27.44 -14.05 -3.32
C GLU A 66 28.94 -14.00 -2.95
N ASP A 67 29.63 -15.15 -2.98
CA ASP A 67 31.08 -15.22 -2.75
C ASP A 67 31.87 -14.84 -4.02
N ASP A 68 33.21 -14.70 -3.92
CA ASP A 68 34.08 -14.36 -5.06
C ASP A 68 34.02 -15.35 -6.23
N ARG A 69 33.42 -16.54 -6.01
CA ARG A 69 33.26 -17.60 -7.00
C ARG A 69 31.84 -17.65 -7.56
N GLY A 70 30.99 -16.71 -7.17
CA GLY A 70 29.59 -16.63 -7.59
C GLY A 70 28.64 -17.54 -6.82
N ALA A 71 29.08 -18.18 -5.74
CA ALA A 71 28.23 -19.08 -4.95
C ALA A 71 27.37 -18.29 -3.98
N ARG A 72 26.07 -18.58 -3.95
CA ARG A 72 25.10 -17.91 -3.09
C ARG A 72 24.58 -18.82 -2.00
N VAL A 73 24.13 -18.23 -0.89
CA VAL A 73 23.39 -18.99 0.14
C VAL A 73 22.12 -19.61 -0.45
N SER A 74 21.46 -18.89 -1.37
CA SER A 74 20.22 -19.32 -2.01
C SER A 74 20.34 -20.56 -2.88
N ASP A 75 21.54 -20.91 -3.35
CA ASP A 75 21.73 -22.01 -4.32
C ASP A 75 21.40 -23.38 -3.72
N GLY A 76 21.48 -23.53 -2.40
CA GLY A 76 21.13 -24.75 -1.67
C GLY A 76 19.69 -24.80 -1.18
N ILE A 77 18.90 -23.75 -1.40
CA ILE A 77 17.54 -23.61 -0.83
C ILE A 77 16.52 -24.13 -1.83
N PRO A 78 15.54 -24.94 -1.40
CA PRO A 78 14.46 -25.43 -2.26
C PRO A 78 13.67 -24.30 -2.92
N GLU A 79 13.35 -24.43 -4.20
CA GLU A 79 12.67 -23.38 -4.99
C GLU A 79 11.32 -22.96 -4.37
N GLY A 80 10.57 -23.91 -3.81
CA GLY A 80 9.31 -23.60 -3.09
C GLY A 80 9.51 -22.62 -1.95
N ILE A 81 10.61 -22.72 -1.21
CA ILE A 81 10.95 -21.79 -0.12
C ILE A 81 11.48 -20.47 -0.66
N LEU A 82 12.26 -20.49 -1.74
CA LEU A 82 12.72 -19.26 -2.40
C LEU A 82 11.54 -18.41 -2.90
N VAL A 83 10.48 -19.04 -3.43
CA VAL A 83 9.25 -18.33 -3.83
C VAL A 83 8.62 -17.61 -2.64
N ILE A 84 8.52 -18.27 -1.48
CA ILE A 84 7.98 -17.66 -0.25
C ILE A 84 8.88 -16.54 0.27
N ALA A 85 10.20 -16.77 0.32
CA ALA A 85 11.16 -15.76 0.76
C ALA A 85 11.11 -14.49 -0.11
N ARG A 86 10.88 -14.62 -1.43
CA ARG A 86 10.68 -13.47 -2.34
C ARG A 86 9.41 -12.67 -2.06
N LEU A 87 8.41 -13.25 -1.38
CA LEU A 87 7.20 -12.52 -1.00
C LEU A 87 7.46 -11.49 0.09
N MET A 88 8.54 -11.61 0.86
CA MET A 88 8.88 -10.64 1.88
C MET A 88 10.41 -10.46 1.99
N PRO A 89 11.03 -9.71 1.06
CA PRO A 89 12.48 -9.54 1.01
C PRO A 89 13.12 -9.01 2.30
N ALA A 90 12.36 -8.27 3.12
CA ALA A 90 12.84 -7.73 4.40
C ALA A 90 12.93 -8.77 5.53
N MET A 91 12.54 -10.02 5.28
CA MET A 91 12.70 -11.16 6.20
C MET A 91 12.99 -12.45 5.42
N ASP A 92 13.57 -12.34 4.21
CA ASP A 92 13.79 -13.49 3.33
C ASP A 92 14.65 -14.58 3.98
N PHE A 93 15.67 -14.15 4.73
CA PHE A 93 16.56 -15.02 5.50
C PHE A 93 15.82 -15.72 6.65
N GLU A 94 15.04 -14.99 7.44
CA GLU A 94 14.28 -15.54 8.57
C GLU A 94 13.21 -16.54 8.10
N LEU A 95 12.51 -16.24 6.99
CA LEU A 95 11.54 -17.15 6.38
C LEU A 95 12.22 -18.45 5.93
N ALA A 96 13.37 -18.34 5.24
CA ALA A 96 14.12 -19.51 4.83
C ALA A 96 14.64 -20.31 6.03
N GLN A 97 15.18 -19.63 7.06
CA GLN A 97 15.69 -20.27 8.27
C GLN A 97 14.60 -21.02 9.03
N ALA A 98 13.40 -20.44 9.16
CA ALA A 98 12.25 -21.10 9.79
C ALA A 98 11.90 -22.42 9.09
N CYS A 99 11.82 -22.44 7.77
CA CYS A 99 11.55 -23.66 6.99
C CYS A 99 12.72 -24.66 7.01
N ALA A 100 13.95 -24.18 7.17
CA ALA A 100 15.12 -25.05 7.20
C ALA A 100 15.24 -25.83 8.53
N VAL A 101 14.80 -25.23 9.64
CA VAL A 101 14.87 -25.87 10.97
C VAL A 101 13.62 -26.67 11.33
N SER A 102 12.51 -26.47 10.63
CA SER A 102 11.20 -27.05 10.97
C SER A 102 10.41 -27.51 9.75
N GLU A 103 10.08 -28.79 9.70
CA GLU A 103 9.18 -29.36 8.68
C GLU A 103 7.76 -28.79 8.80
N ALA A 104 7.27 -28.54 10.02
CA ALA A 104 5.96 -27.93 10.25
C ALA A 104 5.91 -26.48 9.74
N ALA A 105 7.02 -25.73 9.83
CA ALA A 105 7.12 -24.40 9.25
C ALA A 105 7.07 -24.46 7.71
N TRP A 106 7.78 -25.41 7.10
CA TRP A 106 7.69 -25.66 5.66
C TRP A 106 6.26 -25.97 5.24
N GLU A 107 5.59 -26.93 5.89
CA GLU A 107 4.21 -27.30 5.57
C GLU A 107 3.26 -26.08 5.69
N LEU A 108 3.46 -25.24 6.70
CA LEU A 108 2.67 -24.02 6.87
C LEU A 108 2.96 -23.01 5.74
N ALA A 109 4.22 -22.85 5.34
CA ALA A 109 4.62 -21.97 4.25
C ALA A 109 3.97 -22.38 2.92
N GLU A 110 3.88 -23.68 2.63
CA GLU A 110 3.22 -24.18 1.42
C GLU A 110 1.70 -24.03 1.46
N ASN A 111 1.07 -24.36 2.60
CA ASN A 111 -0.38 -24.42 2.70
C ASN A 111 -1.05 -23.09 3.11
N SER A 112 -0.28 -22.16 3.68
CA SER A 112 -0.77 -20.87 4.17
C SER A 112 0.36 -19.82 4.19
N PRO A 113 0.90 -19.43 3.03
CA PRO A 113 2.03 -18.49 2.93
C PRO A 113 1.89 -17.23 3.78
N LEU A 114 0.71 -16.59 3.76
CA LEU A 114 0.50 -15.34 4.50
C LEU A 114 0.50 -15.56 6.02
N LEU A 115 -0.11 -16.65 6.49
CA LEU A 115 -0.11 -16.99 7.91
C LEU A 115 1.32 -17.33 8.38
N PHE A 116 2.08 -18.04 7.55
CA PHE A 116 3.48 -18.32 7.82
C PHE A 116 4.31 -17.02 7.94
N ILE A 117 4.18 -16.10 7.00
CA ILE A 117 4.90 -14.80 7.04
C ILE A 117 4.55 -14.01 8.31
N LEU A 118 3.25 -13.92 8.65
CA LEU A 118 2.78 -13.27 9.88
C LEU A 118 3.35 -13.94 11.15
N LEU A 119 3.42 -15.27 11.13
CA LEU A 119 3.93 -16.04 12.26
C LEU A 119 5.42 -15.85 12.48
N VAL A 120 6.21 -15.84 11.40
CA VAL A 120 7.66 -15.58 11.46
C VAL A 120 7.92 -14.15 11.91
N ASP A 121 7.17 -13.16 11.42
CA ASP A 121 7.28 -11.78 11.90
C ASP A 121 6.98 -11.66 13.40
N TYR A 122 5.94 -12.34 13.87
CA TYR A 122 5.62 -12.42 15.30
C TYR A 122 6.77 -13.06 16.10
N ALA A 123 7.24 -14.24 15.68
CA ALA A 123 8.29 -14.98 16.38
C ALA A 123 9.60 -14.19 16.46
N ARG A 124 9.99 -13.52 15.36
CA ARG A 124 11.10 -12.58 15.28
C ARG A 124 10.96 -11.44 16.29
N ARG A 125 9.80 -10.76 16.33
CA ARG A 125 9.56 -9.63 17.25
C ARG A 125 9.58 -10.06 18.73
N GLN A 126 9.22 -11.30 19.01
CA GLN A 126 9.28 -11.88 20.36
C GLN A 126 10.64 -12.53 20.68
N ALA A 127 11.59 -12.55 19.74
CA ALA A 127 12.89 -13.19 19.86
C ALA A 127 12.82 -14.65 20.34
N LEU A 128 11.87 -15.42 19.80
CA LEU A 128 11.64 -16.82 20.19
C LEU A 128 12.85 -17.71 19.86
N CYS A 129 13.08 -18.73 20.67
CA CYS A 129 13.99 -19.84 20.32
C CYS A 129 13.30 -20.87 19.40
N VAL A 130 14.08 -21.84 18.91
CA VAL A 130 13.56 -22.88 18.00
C VAL A 130 12.47 -23.71 18.68
N GLU A 131 12.66 -24.07 19.95
CA GLU A 131 11.70 -24.87 20.72
C GLU A 131 10.38 -24.12 20.95
N GLU A 132 10.43 -22.82 21.23
CA GLU A 132 9.25 -21.97 21.39
C GLU A 132 8.48 -21.80 20.07
N PHE A 133 9.21 -21.67 18.96
CA PHE A 133 8.61 -21.59 17.63
C PHE A 133 7.93 -22.90 17.21
N GLU A 134 8.55 -24.06 17.51
CA GLU A 134 7.93 -25.38 17.30
C GLU A 134 6.64 -25.55 18.11
N GLN A 135 6.65 -25.12 19.38
CA GLN A 135 5.43 -25.12 20.20
C GLN A 135 4.32 -24.25 19.59
N LEU A 136 4.70 -23.12 18.98
CA LEU A 136 3.77 -22.21 18.32
C LEU A 136 3.18 -22.83 17.04
N LEU A 137 4.00 -23.52 16.25
CA LEU A 137 3.58 -24.25 15.04
C LEU A 137 2.63 -25.41 15.34
N ALA A 138 2.78 -26.06 16.51
CA ALA A 138 1.90 -27.13 16.95
C ALA A 138 0.49 -26.64 17.34
N LEU A 139 0.26 -25.33 17.48
CA LEU A 139 -1.05 -24.79 17.79
C LEU A 139 -2.02 -24.89 16.62
N LYS A 140 -3.32 -24.91 16.93
CA LYS A 140 -4.37 -24.79 15.91
C LYS A 140 -4.21 -23.45 15.19
N ARG A 141 -4.39 -23.41 13.86
CA ARG A 141 -4.30 -22.19 13.04
C ARG A 141 -5.14 -21.02 13.57
N THR A 142 -6.30 -21.28 14.18
CA THR A 142 -7.13 -20.22 14.80
C THR A 142 -6.49 -19.59 16.03
N VAL A 143 -5.70 -20.35 16.79
CA VAL A 143 -4.92 -19.84 17.92
C VAL A 143 -3.69 -19.08 17.43
N ILE A 144 -3.06 -19.54 16.34
CA ILE A 144 -1.99 -18.80 15.67
C ILE A 144 -2.49 -17.42 15.22
N LEU A 145 -3.69 -17.34 14.62
CA LEU A 145 -4.31 -16.06 14.26
C LEU A 145 -4.42 -15.11 15.46
N ASP A 146 -4.91 -15.60 16.59
CA ASP A 146 -5.05 -14.81 17.81
C ASP A 146 -3.70 -14.24 18.27
N LYS A 147 -2.64 -15.07 18.23
CA LYS A 147 -1.28 -14.66 18.60
C LYS A 147 -0.72 -13.57 17.70
N VAL A 148 -1.00 -13.61 16.40
CA VAL A 148 -0.57 -12.58 15.45
C VAL A 148 -1.52 -11.36 15.39
N GLY A 149 -2.47 -11.25 16.34
CA GLY A 149 -3.36 -10.10 16.47
C GLY A 149 -4.58 -10.12 15.55
N LEU A 150 -4.97 -11.31 15.05
CA LEU A 150 -6.09 -11.51 14.15
C LEU A 150 -7.25 -12.29 14.81
N PRO A 151 -8.50 -12.07 14.40
CA PRO A 151 -9.65 -12.80 14.94
C PRO A 151 -9.52 -14.33 14.82
N ALA A 152 -9.61 -15.03 15.95
CA ALA A 152 -9.49 -16.50 16.05
C ALA A 152 -10.67 -17.26 15.38
N SER A 153 -10.77 -17.24 14.05
CA SER A 153 -11.90 -17.83 13.32
C SER A 153 -11.48 -18.73 12.17
N LYS A 154 -12.19 -19.86 11.99
CA LYS A 154 -11.99 -20.76 10.86
C LYS A 154 -12.28 -20.08 9.51
N SER A 155 -13.22 -19.13 9.50
CA SER A 155 -13.51 -18.34 8.29
C SER A 155 -12.34 -17.47 7.88
N LEU A 156 -11.63 -16.86 8.84
CA LEU A 156 -10.46 -16.04 8.54
C LEU A 156 -9.29 -16.88 8.06
N VAL A 157 -9.07 -18.07 8.63
CA VAL A 157 -8.08 -19.03 8.12
C VAL A 157 -8.33 -19.33 6.63
N ARG A 158 -9.59 -19.62 6.25
CA ARG A 158 -9.95 -19.86 4.84
C ARG A 158 -9.76 -18.64 3.96
N LEU A 159 -10.09 -17.45 4.47
CA LEU A 159 -9.91 -16.20 3.74
C LEU A 159 -8.42 -15.94 3.47
N ILE A 160 -7.57 -16.03 4.50
CA ILE A 160 -6.12 -15.83 4.41
C ILE A 160 -5.49 -16.74 3.36
N ASN A 161 -5.89 -18.02 3.33
CA ASN A 161 -5.40 -18.97 2.33
C ASN A 161 -5.82 -18.64 0.89
N ARG A 162 -6.86 -17.80 0.70
CA ARG A 162 -7.35 -17.40 -0.62
C ARG A 162 -6.75 -16.07 -1.09
N ILE A 163 -6.02 -15.35 -0.24
CA ILE A 163 -5.40 -14.08 -0.61
C ILE A 163 -4.19 -14.39 -1.50
N GLU A 164 -4.26 -14.01 -2.77
CA GLU A 164 -3.13 -14.01 -3.67
C GLU A 164 -2.12 -12.94 -3.21
N LEU A 165 -0.88 -13.39 -2.99
CA LEU A 165 0.21 -12.58 -2.49
C LEU A 165 1.06 -12.03 -3.64
N SER A 166 1.57 -10.83 -3.40
CA SER A 166 2.66 -10.20 -4.13
C SER A 166 3.76 -9.87 -3.12
N PRO A 167 4.98 -9.49 -3.58
CA PRO A 167 6.00 -8.99 -2.67
C PRO A 167 5.44 -7.89 -1.75
N LEU A 168 5.66 -8.08 -0.45
CA LEU A 168 5.21 -7.24 0.65
C LEU A 168 6.37 -6.38 1.14
N LEU A 169 6.05 -5.16 1.56
CA LEU A 169 6.96 -4.28 2.27
C LEU A 169 6.71 -4.39 3.79
N PRO A 170 7.71 -4.06 4.65
CA PRO A 170 7.58 -4.16 6.11
C PRO A 170 6.30 -3.56 6.70
N TRP A 171 5.94 -2.34 6.27
CA TRP A 171 4.75 -1.65 6.75
C TRP A 171 3.45 -2.24 6.20
N GLU A 172 3.48 -2.95 5.07
CA GLU A 172 2.29 -3.57 4.49
C GLU A 172 1.81 -4.75 5.32
N LEU A 173 2.69 -5.38 6.09
CA LEU A 173 2.29 -6.47 6.98
C LEU A 173 1.40 -5.96 8.12
N GLU A 174 1.68 -4.78 8.65
CA GLU A 174 0.83 -4.11 9.65
C GLU A 174 -0.52 -3.71 9.05
N ASP A 175 -0.52 -3.22 7.81
CA ASP A 175 -1.75 -2.94 7.06
C ASP A 175 -2.58 -4.22 6.84
N VAL A 176 -1.94 -5.36 6.53
CA VAL A 176 -2.65 -6.65 6.41
C VAL A 176 -3.35 -7.00 7.72
N VAL A 177 -2.63 -6.94 8.85
CA VAL A 177 -3.21 -7.23 10.18
C VAL A 177 -4.36 -6.28 10.48
N LYS A 178 -4.16 -4.98 10.29
CA LYS A 178 -5.17 -3.95 10.51
C LYS A 178 -6.42 -4.16 9.66
N SER A 179 -6.26 -4.56 8.39
CA SER A 179 -7.38 -4.83 7.48
C SER A 179 -8.17 -6.06 7.91
N LEU A 180 -7.47 -7.15 8.21
CA LEU A 180 -8.09 -8.44 8.53
C LEU A 180 -8.69 -8.49 9.94
N SER A 181 -8.40 -7.50 10.79
CA SER A 181 -9.06 -7.31 12.08
C SER A 181 -10.39 -6.55 12.01
N GLN A 182 -10.75 -5.98 10.85
CA GLN A 182 -11.97 -5.17 10.68
C GLN A 182 -13.17 -6.04 10.25
N PRO A 183 -14.23 -6.19 11.08
CA PRO A 183 -15.38 -7.04 10.75
C PRO A 183 -16.09 -6.64 9.45
N GLU A 184 -16.22 -5.35 9.17
CA GLU A 184 -16.82 -4.83 7.93
C GLU A 184 -16.04 -5.25 6.68
N PHE A 185 -14.71 -5.30 6.74
CA PHE A 185 -13.87 -5.72 5.62
C PHE A 185 -13.98 -7.22 5.42
N LEU A 186 -13.94 -8.00 6.50
CA LEU A 186 -14.10 -9.45 6.45
C LEU A 186 -15.45 -9.87 5.84
N SER A 187 -16.52 -9.13 6.15
CA SER A 187 -17.84 -9.30 5.56
C SER A 187 -17.80 -9.21 4.03
N LEU A 188 -17.17 -8.16 3.49
CA LEU A 188 -17.06 -7.95 2.04
C LEU A 188 -16.16 -9.00 1.38
N LEU A 189 -14.97 -9.22 1.94
CA LEU A 189 -13.94 -10.07 1.36
C LEU A 189 -14.35 -11.54 1.30
N ARG A 190 -15.15 -12.01 2.27
CA ARG A 190 -15.56 -13.42 2.38
C ARG A 190 -16.20 -13.95 1.11
N HIS A 191 -17.05 -13.15 0.47
CA HIS A 191 -17.83 -13.55 -0.70
C HIS A 191 -17.14 -13.25 -2.04
N HIS A 192 -16.05 -12.47 -2.02
CA HIS A 192 -15.34 -12.14 -3.23
C HIS A 192 -14.51 -13.35 -3.73
N PRO A 193 -14.59 -13.72 -5.02
CA PRO A 193 -14.02 -14.96 -5.54
C PRO A 193 -12.47 -14.98 -5.53
N SER A 194 -11.83 -13.86 -5.82
CA SER A 194 -10.37 -13.78 -5.99
C SER A 194 -9.82 -12.60 -5.18
N VAL A 195 -9.31 -12.89 -3.98
CA VAL A 195 -8.84 -11.86 -3.05
C VAL A 195 -7.35 -11.65 -3.26
N HIS A 196 -6.90 -10.39 -3.17
CA HIS A 196 -5.53 -9.97 -3.42
C HIS A 196 -5.14 -8.91 -2.38
N LEU A 197 -3.84 -8.70 -2.14
CA LEU A 197 -3.36 -7.66 -1.21
C LEU A 197 -3.89 -6.25 -1.54
N ASN A 198 -4.08 -5.93 -2.81
CA ASN A 198 -4.64 -4.63 -3.23
C ASN A 198 -6.05 -4.36 -2.71
N HIS A 199 -6.86 -5.40 -2.44
CA HIS A 199 -8.16 -5.22 -1.81
C HIS A 199 -8.01 -4.71 -0.37
N LEU A 200 -7.05 -5.24 0.40
CA LEU A 200 -6.78 -4.79 1.76
C LEU A 200 -6.31 -3.32 1.77
N ARG A 201 -5.38 -2.99 0.85
CA ARG A 201 -4.86 -1.63 0.67
C ARG A 201 -5.96 -0.64 0.30
N PHE A 202 -6.86 -1.05 -0.59
CA PHE A 202 -8.00 -0.22 -1.01
C PHE A 202 -8.98 0.00 0.14
N LEU A 203 -9.36 -1.06 0.87
CA LEU A 203 -10.28 -0.97 2.00
C LEU A 203 -9.72 -0.09 3.13
N LEU A 204 -8.44 -0.20 3.49
CA LEU A 204 -7.85 0.66 4.52
C LEU A 204 -7.86 2.15 4.17
N ARG A 205 -7.74 2.47 2.88
CA ARG A 205 -7.80 3.86 2.40
C ARG A 205 -9.24 4.36 2.27
N GLN A 206 -10.21 3.45 2.16
CA GLN A 206 -11.61 3.78 2.03
C GLN A 206 -12.34 3.73 3.38
N ARG A 207 -12.67 4.89 3.95
CA ARG A 207 -13.37 4.93 5.25
C ARG A 207 -14.83 4.49 5.14
N GLN A 208 -15.62 5.17 4.33
CA GLN A 208 -17.02 4.87 4.00
C GLN A 208 -17.38 5.64 2.72
N PRO A 209 -18.42 5.22 1.99
CA PRO A 209 -19.21 4.00 2.14
C PRO A 209 -18.46 2.76 1.67
N LEU A 210 -18.92 1.61 2.16
CA LEU A 210 -18.44 0.28 1.78
C LEU A 210 -19.59 -0.51 1.14
N TRP A 211 -19.36 -1.13 -0.03
CA TRP A 211 -20.34 -1.97 -0.70
C TRP A 211 -19.66 -3.12 -1.47
N PRO A 212 -20.31 -4.28 -1.69
CA PRO A 212 -19.66 -5.44 -2.32
C PRO A 212 -19.08 -5.16 -3.71
N GLY A 213 -19.76 -4.33 -4.50
CA GLY A 213 -19.34 -3.94 -5.85
C GLY A 213 -17.97 -3.24 -5.88
N MET A 214 -17.57 -2.58 -4.78
CA MET A 214 -16.32 -1.82 -4.73
C MET A 214 -15.08 -2.69 -4.89
N LEU A 215 -15.15 -3.97 -4.48
CA LEU A 215 -14.00 -4.87 -4.59
C LEU A 215 -13.63 -5.11 -6.06
N TYR A 216 -14.60 -5.05 -6.98
CA TYR A 216 -14.36 -5.20 -8.42
C TYR A 216 -13.72 -3.96 -9.07
N LEU A 217 -13.48 -2.88 -8.31
CA LEU A 217 -12.78 -1.70 -8.82
C LEU A 217 -11.27 -1.89 -8.82
N VAL A 218 -10.76 -2.85 -8.04
CA VAL A 218 -9.35 -3.15 -7.92
C VAL A 218 -9.07 -4.59 -8.30
N ASP A 219 -7.85 -4.83 -8.77
CA ASP A 219 -7.32 -6.13 -9.13
C ASP A 219 -5.85 -6.22 -8.68
N LYS A 220 -5.19 -7.34 -8.99
CA LYS A 220 -3.77 -7.54 -8.66
C LYS A 220 -2.80 -6.63 -9.41
N HIS A 221 -3.20 -6.02 -10.51
CA HIS A 221 -2.38 -5.12 -11.31
C HIS A 221 -2.57 -3.65 -10.93
N SER A 222 -3.56 -3.36 -10.09
CA SER A 222 -3.86 -2.02 -9.60
C SER A 222 -2.67 -1.44 -8.83
N SER A 223 -2.15 -0.32 -9.32
CA SER A 223 -1.07 0.40 -8.68
C SER A 223 -1.54 1.20 -7.46
N ALA A 224 -0.60 1.69 -6.65
CA ALA A 224 -0.93 2.61 -5.56
C ALA A 224 -1.58 3.92 -6.04
N LEU A 225 -1.30 4.33 -7.28
CA LEU A 225 -1.91 5.50 -7.92
C LEU A 225 -3.36 5.20 -8.33
N ASP A 226 -3.63 4.02 -8.91
CA ASP A 226 -4.99 3.58 -9.23
C ASP A 226 -5.89 3.57 -7.99
N ILE A 227 -5.39 2.99 -6.90
CA ILE A 227 -6.12 2.92 -5.63
C ILE A 227 -6.42 4.33 -5.09
N THR A 228 -5.42 5.22 -5.14
CA THR A 228 -5.60 6.62 -4.71
C THR A 228 -6.64 7.35 -5.56
N TRP A 229 -6.59 7.17 -6.87
CA TRP A 229 -7.57 7.72 -7.80
C TRP A 229 -8.97 7.17 -7.53
N LEU A 230 -9.13 5.87 -7.29
CA LEU A 230 -10.42 5.25 -6.97
C LEU A 230 -11.04 5.81 -5.68
N CYS A 231 -10.27 5.88 -4.58
CA CYS A 231 -10.77 6.45 -3.34
C CYS A 231 -11.27 7.89 -3.53
N ARG A 232 -10.53 8.68 -4.32
CA ARG A 232 -10.92 10.04 -4.68
C ARG A 232 -12.19 10.06 -5.53
N MET A 233 -12.24 9.27 -6.61
CA MET A 233 -13.40 9.19 -7.49
C MET A 233 -14.68 8.82 -6.75
N ILE A 234 -14.60 7.85 -5.84
CA ILE A 234 -15.73 7.44 -5.00
C ILE A 234 -16.21 8.61 -4.13
N ARG A 235 -15.27 9.30 -3.47
CA ARG A 235 -15.56 10.46 -2.64
C ARG A 235 -16.22 11.58 -3.46
N ASP A 236 -15.63 11.97 -4.58
CA ASP A 236 -16.13 13.06 -5.43
C ASP A 236 -17.54 12.72 -5.98
N THR A 237 -17.76 11.47 -6.37
CA THR A 237 -19.07 10.96 -6.80
C THR A 237 -20.12 11.08 -5.69
N LEU A 238 -19.75 10.75 -4.45
CA LEU A 238 -20.66 10.84 -3.31
C LEU A 238 -21.01 12.26 -2.91
N ASN A 239 -20.05 13.18 -3.00
CA ASN A 239 -20.30 14.59 -2.71
C ASN A 239 -21.34 15.14 -3.68
N MET A 240 -21.20 14.87 -4.98
CA MET A 240 -22.21 15.25 -5.98
C MET A 240 -23.54 14.52 -5.79
N ALA A 241 -23.54 13.34 -5.17
CA ALA A 241 -24.75 12.61 -4.81
C ALA A 241 -25.36 13.09 -3.48
N ALA A 242 -24.87 14.17 -2.87
CA ALA A 242 -25.27 14.67 -1.55
C ALA A 242 -25.24 13.57 -0.47
N GLY A 243 -24.21 12.71 -0.52
CA GLY A 243 -24.04 11.59 0.40
C GLY A 243 -24.98 10.40 0.14
N ASN A 244 -25.76 10.37 -0.95
CA ASN A 244 -26.63 9.25 -1.28
C ASN A 244 -25.84 8.00 -1.71
N ARG A 245 -25.51 7.17 -0.71
CA ARG A 245 -24.73 5.93 -0.85
C ARG A 245 -25.39 4.91 -1.77
N GLN A 246 -26.72 4.92 -1.90
CA GLN A 246 -27.46 3.95 -2.73
C GLN A 246 -27.07 4.03 -4.21
N MET A 247 -26.59 5.20 -4.67
CA MET A 247 -26.12 5.36 -6.05
C MET A 247 -24.88 4.51 -6.35
N LEU A 248 -24.02 4.29 -5.34
CA LEU A 248 -22.81 3.47 -5.48
C LEU A 248 -23.07 1.97 -5.36
N GLU A 249 -24.15 1.53 -4.72
CA GLU A 249 -24.42 0.10 -4.48
C GLU A 249 -24.49 -0.73 -5.78
N ARG A 250 -24.83 -0.08 -6.91
CA ARG A 250 -24.88 -0.70 -8.24
C ARG A 250 -23.56 -0.67 -9.01
N VAL A 251 -22.56 0.05 -8.50
CA VAL A 251 -21.26 0.20 -9.15
C VAL A 251 -20.39 -1.01 -8.87
N SER A 252 -20.04 -1.75 -9.92
CA SER A 252 -19.19 -2.95 -9.85
C SER A 252 -18.06 -2.94 -10.89
N SER A 253 -17.78 -1.79 -11.51
CA SER A 253 -16.65 -1.62 -12.42
C SER A 253 -16.16 -0.17 -12.43
N ARG A 254 -14.90 0.04 -12.82
CA ARG A 254 -14.33 1.39 -12.97
C ARG A 254 -15.09 2.21 -13.99
N GLN A 255 -15.55 1.58 -15.08
CA GLN A 255 -16.37 2.22 -16.10
C GLN A 255 -17.71 2.67 -15.53
N ALA A 256 -18.43 1.82 -14.79
CA ALA A 256 -19.70 2.19 -14.17
C ALA A 256 -19.54 3.33 -13.15
N LEU A 257 -18.42 3.35 -12.40
CA LEU A 257 -18.08 4.47 -11.51
C LEU A 257 -17.88 5.77 -12.30
N GLN A 258 -17.13 5.70 -13.41
CA GLN A 258 -16.87 6.85 -14.28
C GLN A 258 -18.17 7.37 -14.92
N GLU A 259 -19.01 6.49 -15.44
CA GLU A 259 -20.30 6.85 -16.05
C GLU A 259 -21.24 7.52 -15.03
N LEU A 260 -21.31 6.97 -13.81
CA LEU A 260 -22.08 7.57 -12.72
C LEU A 260 -21.52 8.96 -12.36
N HIS A 261 -20.20 9.06 -12.23
CA HIS A 261 -19.54 10.34 -11.95
C HIS A 261 -19.85 11.38 -13.03
N ASP A 262 -19.71 11.03 -14.31
CA ASP A 262 -19.94 11.97 -15.42
C ASP A 262 -21.40 12.39 -15.53
N LEU A 263 -22.34 11.47 -15.26
CA LEU A 263 -23.76 11.77 -15.13
C LEU A 263 -24.01 12.80 -14.02
N LEU A 264 -23.39 12.60 -12.86
CA LEU A 264 -23.53 13.51 -11.71
C LEU A 264 -22.87 14.86 -11.96
N VAL A 265 -21.70 14.91 -12.60
CA VAL A 265 -21.08 16.17 -13.06
C VAL A 265 -22.02 16.91 -14.00
N GLY A 266 -22.60 16.20 -14.99
CA GLY A 266 -23.57 16.79 -15.91
C GLY A 266 -24.79 17.35 -15.18
N ARG A 267 -25.36 16.59 -14.23
CA ARG A 267 -26.52 17.03 -13.43
C ARG A 267 -26.18 18.22 -12.53
N PHE A 268 -25.04 18.17 -11.86
CA PHE A 268 -24.58 19.22 -10.96
C PHE A 268 -24.32 20.53 -11.73
N ASN A 269 -23.58 20.45 -12.84
CA ASN A 269 -23.25 21.62 -13.65
C ASN A 269 -24.41 22.13 -14.50
N SER A 270 -25.46 21.33 -14.73
CA SER A 270 -26.69 21.71 -15.43
C SER A 270 -27.76 22.31 -14.52
N MET A 271 -27.45 22.61 -13.26
CA MET A 271 -28.24 23.51 -12.42
C MET A 271 -28.33 24.90 -13.08
N GLY A 272 -29.29 25.02 -14.00
CA GLY A 272 -29.31 26.00 -15.08
C GLY A 272 -29.57 27.45 -14.67
N SER A 273 -29.20 28.38 -15.55
CA SER A 273 -29.22 29.85 -15.39
C SER A 273 -28.36 30.37 -14.24
N ASP A 274 -27.73 31.54 -14.43
CA ASP A 274 -26.90 32.18 -13.41
C ASP A 274 -27.65 32.41 -12.09
N ALA A 275 -28.97 32.62 -12.17
CA ALA A 275 -29.84 32.80 -11.00
C ALA A 275 -29.90 31.57 -10.07
N LYS A 276 -29.91 30.34 -10.60
CA LYS A 276 -29.92 29.14 -9.74
C LYS A 276 -28.56 28.90 -9.10
N ARG A 277 -27.47 29.22 -9.80
CA ARG A 277 -26.12 29.17 -9.24
C ARG A 277 -25.95 30.18 -8.10
N ALA A 278 -26.45 31.40 -8.27
CA ALA A 278 -26.47 32.39 -7.21
C ALA A 278 -27.28 31.93 -5.99
N ALA A 279 -28.49 31.37 -6.20
CA ALA A 279 -29.29 30.82 -5.10
C ALA A 279 -28.61 29.64 -4.39
N HIS A 280 -27.90 28.79 -5.12
CA HIS A 280 -27.11 27.70 -4.52
C HIS A 280 -25.92 28.25 -3.73
N ALA A 281 -25.19 29.24 -4.26
CA ALA A 281 -24.13 29.91 -3.51
C ALA A 281 -24.65 30.52 -2.20
N GLU A 282 -25.85 31.11 -2.21
CA GLU A 282 -26.50 31.63 -1.00
C GLU A 282 -26.87 30.52 -0.02
N ALA A 283 -27.38 29.38 -0.49
CA ALA A 283 -27.61 28.21 0.36
C ALA A 283 -26.30 27.70 1.02
N LEU A 284 -25.19 27.69 0.28
CA LEU A 284 -23.88 27.32 0.83
C LEU A 284 -23.39 28.33 1.88
N VAL A 285 -23.69 29.62 1.73
CA VAL A 285 -23.42 30.61 2.79
C VAL A 285 -24.21 30.28 4.06
N GLN A 286 -25.48 29.85 3.93
CA GLN A 286 -26.29 29.47 5.10
C GLN A 286 -25.80 28.18 5.76
N GLU A 287 -25.31 27.22 4.97
CA GLU A 287 -24.85 25.92 5.47
C GLU A 287 -23.45 26.00 6.09
N HIS A 288 -22.49 26.61 5.38
CA HIS A 288 -21.06 26.59 5.72
C HIS A 288 -20.53 27.92 6.23
N GLY A 289 -21.29 29.00 6.10
CA GLY A 289 -20.85 30.36 6.42
C GLY A 289 -20.09 31.05 5.27
N ASN A 290 -19.28 32.04 5.64
CA ASN A 290 -18.47 32.79 4.67
C ASN A 290 -17.43 31.91 4.00
N PHE A 291 -17.13 32.21 2.73
CA PHE A 291 -16.06 31.52 2.02
C PHE A 291 -14.71 31.73 2.73
N PRO A 292 -13.96 30.66 3.04
CA PRO A 292 -12.74 30.77 3.83
C PRO A 292 -11.62 31.46 3.06
N ALA A 293 -10.76 32.17 3.80
CA ALA A 293 -9.62 32.86 3.20
C ALA A 293 -8.55 31.86 2.73
N PRO A 294 -8.05 31.99 1.49
CA PRO A 294 -7.03 31.09 0.96
C PRO A 294 -5.69 31.24 1.68
N PRO A 295 -4.91 30.15 1.84
CA PRO A 295 -3.63 30.18 2.55
C PRO A 295 -2.53 30.93 1.79
N PHE A 296 -2.66 31.06 0.46
CA PHE A 296 -1.72 31.77 -0.38
C PHE A 296 -2.44 32.84 -1.21
N PRO A 297 -1.82 34.03 -1.37
CA PRO A 297 -2.36 35.08 -2.24
C PRO A 297 -2.14 34.74 -3.72
N ILE A 298 -2.66 35.62 -4.60
CA ILE A 298 -2.40 35.56 -6.04
C ILE A 298 -0.89 35.69 -6.28
N ILE A 299 -0.28 34.70 -6.94
CA ILE A 299 1.14 34.69 -7.29
C ILE A 299 1.30 34.08 -8.69
N ASP A 300 2.12 34.72 -9.54
CA ASP A 300 2.54 34.18 -10.84
C ASP A 300 1.38 33.72 -11.76
N GLY A 301 0.22 34.40 -11.69
CA GLY A 301 -0.96 34.10 -12.51
C GLY A 301 -1.81 32.93 -12.01
N ILE A 302 -1.55 32.44 -10.79
CA ILE A 302 -2.36 31.49 -10.06
C ILE A 302 -3.21 32.27 -9.04
N GLU A 303 -4.53 32.25 -9.22
CA GLU A 303 -5.48 33.04 -8.44
C GLU A 303 -6.40 32.13 -7.61
N PRO A 304 -6.60 32.37 -6.31
CA PRO A 304 -7.58 31.62 -5.53
C PRO A 304 -9.00 31.98 -5.96
N LEU A 305 -9.91 31.00 -5.89
CA LEU A 305 -11.33 31.30 -5.92
C LEU A 305 -11.72 31.98 -4.60
N ALA A 306 -12.56 33.02 -4.68
CA ALA A 306 -12.87 33.89 -3.55
C ALA A 306 -14.31 33.77 -3.03
N SER A 307 -15.16 32.94 -3.66
CA SER A 307 -16.55 32.78 -3.25
C SER A 307 -17.14 31.41 -3.60
N TRP A 308 -18.25 31.05 -2.94
CA TRP A 308 -19.03 29.87 -3.28
C TRP A 308 -19.55 29.92 -4.72
N LEU A 309 -19.90 31.12 -5.21
CA LEU A 309 -20.33 31.30 -6.59
C LEU A 309 -19.21 31.00 -7.57
N GLU A 310 -17.99 31.52 -7.33
CA GLU A 310 -16.82 31.23 -8.17
C GLU A 310 -16.49 29.74 -8.19
N LEU A 311 -16.63 29.02 -7.07
CA LEU A 311 -16.45 27.58 -7.01
C LEU A 311 -17.43 26.82 -7.92
N LEU A 312 -18.71 27.21 -7.88
CA LEU A 312 -19.75 26.63 -8.74
C LEU A 312 -19.54 26.98 -10.22
N GLU A 313 -19.14 28.21 -10.51
CA GLU A 313 -18.83 28.68 -11.87
C GLU A 313 -17.61 27.97 -12.45
N GLU A 314 -16.59 27.73 -11.64
CA GLU A 314 -15.40 26.98 -12.02
C GLU A 314 -15.79 25.54 -12.42
N GLY A 315 -16.57 24.87 -11.58
CA GLY A 315 -17.10 23.52 -11.85
C GLY A 315 -17.85 23.45 -13.17
N SER A 316 -18.75 24.41 -13.39
CA SER A 316 -19.58 24.48 -14.61
C SER A 316 -18.75 24.79 -15.86
N SER A 317 -17.91 25.83 -15.80
CA SER A 317 -17.10 26.31 -16.93
C SER A 317 -16.07 25.28 -17.38
N MET A 318 -15.39 24.67 -16.41
CA MET A 318 -14.38 23.65 -16.66
C MET A 318 -14.99 22.26 -16.86
N ARG A 319 -16.29 22.08 -16.60
CA ARG A 319 -17.03 20.82 -16.75
C ARG A 319 -16.41 19.67 -15.96
N HIS A 320 -16.09 19.92 -14.70
CA HIS A 320 -15.55 18.94 -13.76
C HIS A 320 -16.21 19.09 -12.37
N CYS A 321 -15.92 18.18 -11.45
CA CYS A 321 -16.59 18.06 -10.15
C CYS A 321 -16.16 19.07 -9.09
N VAL A 322 -15.23 20.01 -9.35
CA VAL A 322 -14.74 20.94 -8.30
C VAL A 322 -15.84 21.74 -7.62
N GLY A 323 -16.96 21.99 -8.32
CA GLY A 323 -18.10 22.71 -7.75
C GLY A 323 -18.73 22.02 -6.53
N SER A 324 -18.53 20.71 -6.36
CA SER A 324 -19.02 19.93 -5.21
C SER A 324 -17.99 19.79 -4.09
N TYR A 325 -16.96 20.65 -4.05
CA TYR A 325 -15.91 20.61 -3.03
C TYR A 325 -16.24 21.53 -1.84
N ASP A 326 -17.49 22.00 -1.73
CA ASP A 326 -17.98 22.96 -0.75
C ASP A 326 -17.58 22.60 0.68
N THR A 327 -17.84 21.37 1.12
CA THR A 327 -17.53 20.91 2.48
C THR A 327 -16.02 20.91 2.77
N PHE A 328 -15.18 20.49 1.82
CA PHE A 328 -13.72 20.47 2.02
C PHE A 328 -13.13 21.88 2.07
N VAL A 329 -13.67 22.78 1.26
CA VAL A 329 -13.32 24.19 1.28
C VAL A 329 -13.74 24.80 2.62
N ALA A 330 -14.99 24.58 3.05
CA ALA A 330 -15.51 25.09 4.32
C ALA A 330 -14.68 24.66 5.53
N LEU A 331 -14.24 23.40 5.56
CA LEU A 331 -13.38 22.85 6.60
C LEU A 331 -11.92 23.31 6.51
N GLY A 332 -11.55 24.04 5.46
CA GLY A 332 -10.17 24.47 5.22
C GLY A 332 -9.23 23.31 4.90
N GLU A 333 -9.76 22.18 4.42
CA GLU A 333 -8.96 21.01 4.03
C GLU A 333 -8.40 21.17 2.60
N VAL A 334 -9.13 21.90 1.75
CA VAL A 334 -8.79 22.15 0.35
C VAL A 334 -9.08 23.60 -0.02
N PHE A 335 -8.19 24.22 -0.79
CA PHE A 335 -8.45 25.50 -1.46
C PHE A 335 -8.28 25.34 -2.96
N ILE A 336 -9.14 26.02 -3.72
CA ILE A 336 -9.15 25.93 -5.19
C ILE A 336 -8.59 27.22 -5.77
N TYR A 337 -7.70 27.04 -6.74
CA TYR A 337 -7.09 28.11 -7.52
C TYR A 337 -7.36 27.87 -8.99
N ARG A 338 -7.34 28.95 -9.78
CA ARG A 338 -7.35 28.92 -11.23
C ARG A 338 -6.07 29.52 -11.79
N MET A 339 -5.64 29.00 -12.93
CA MET A 339 -4.52 29.54 -13.69
C MET A 339 -4.95 29.71 -15.14
N MET A 340 -4.60 30.85 -15.75
CA MET A 340 -4.98 31.17 -17.13
C MET A 340 -3.88 30.91 -18.17
N GLN A 341 -2.61 30.99 -17.75
CA GLN A 341 -1.42 30.87 -18.59
C GLN A 341 -0.37 30.00 -17.89
N PRO A 342 0.39 29.16 -18.61
CA PRO A 342 0.40 28.98 -20.07
C PRO A 342 -0.85 28.27 -20.62
N GLU A 343 -1.67 27.67 -19.76
CA GLU A 343 -2.94 27.06 -20.13
C GLU A 343 -3.97 27.20 -19.00
N ARG A 344 -5.26 27.02 -19.34
CA ARG A 344 -6.36 27.15 -18.39
C ARG A 344 -6.47 25.91 -17.49
N LEU A 345 -6.15 26.06 -16.21
CA LEU A 345 -6.17 24.98 -15.22
C LEU A 345 -6.95 25.37 -13.96
N THR A 346 -7.50 24.35 -13.31
CA THR A 346 -8.02 24.34 -11.95
C THR A 346 -7.04 23.56 -11.08
N ILE A 347 -6.64 24.14 -9.96
CA ILE A 347 -5.62 23.61 -9.07
C ILE A 347 -6.26 23.46 -7.69
N SER A 348 -6.22 22.25 -7.12
CA SER A 348 -6.50 22.08 -5.70
C SER A 348 -5.21 22.13 -4.89
N LEU A 349 -5.29 22.80 -3.74
CA LEU A 349 -4.25 22.85 -2.73
C LEU A 349 -4.80 22.18 -1.48
N GLU A 350 -4.15 21.11 -1.02
CA GLU A 350 -4.64 20.29 0.07
C GLU A 350 -3.76 20.40 1.30
N TYR A 351 -4.35 20.37 2.49
CA TYR A 351 -3.60 20.38 3.75
C TYR A 351 -3.29 18.95 4.20
N ARG A 352 -2.02 18.54 4.13
CA ARG A 352 -1.58 17.19 4.54
C ARG A 352 -0.26 17.25 5.32
N ASN A 353 -0.13 16.44 6.37
CA ASN A 353 1.08 16.37 7.21
C ASN A 353 1.59 17.74 7.69
N ASN A 354 0.66 18.60 8.12
CA ASN A 354 0.93 19.95 8.60
C ASN A 354 1.60 20.88 7.56
N ARG A 355 1.36 20.63 6.26
CA ARG A 355 1.85 21.45 5.15
C ARG A 355 0.81 21.51 4.03
N TRP A 356 0.80 22.61 3.29
CA TRP A 356 0.05 22.75 2.05
C TRP A 356 0.79 22.06 0.92
N ILE A 357 0.09 21.23 0.15
CA ILE A 357 0.64 20.55 -1.02
C ILE A 357 -0.26 20.73 -2.22
N VAL A 358 0.31 20.70 -3.43
CA VAL A 358 -0.47 20.63 -4.67
C VAL A 358 -1.23 19.31 -4.70
N GLY A 359 -2.55 19.40 -4.80
CA GLY A 359 -3.44 18.27 -5.03
C GLY A 359 -3.59 17.98 -6.53
N GLU A 360 -4.82 18.07 -7.02
CA GLU A 360 -5.12 17.88 -8.44
C GLU A 360 -4.90 19.16 -9.24
N VAL A 361 -4.37 18.97 -10.45
CA VAL A 361 -4.26 20.01 -11.46
C VAL A 361 -4.97 19.48 -12.70
N ARG A 362 -6.04 20.15 -13.11
CA ARG A 362 -6.91 19.68 -14.21
C ARG A 362 -7.26 20.82 -15.15
N GLY A 363 -7.22 20.53 -16.45
CA GLY A 363 -7.84 21.35 -17.47
C GLY A 363 -9.32 21.05 -17.63
N SER A 364 -9.94 21.68 -18.64
CA SER A 364 -11.35 21.44 -18.96
C SER A 364 -11.64 19.95 -19.18
N ARG A 365 -12.77 19.47 -18.65
CA ARG A 365 -13.20 18.05 -18.67
C ARG A 365 -12.16 17.09 -18.10
N ASN A 366 -11.48 17.49 -17.02
CA ASN A 366 -10.44 16.70 -16.35
C ASN A 366 -9.20 16.40 -17.22
N ALA A 367 -8.95 17.20 -18.26
CA ALA A 367 -7.75 17.06 -19.09
C ALA A 367 -6.47 17.15 -18.23
N ASN A 368 -5.46 16.34 -18.58
CA ASN A 368 -4.16 16.40 -17.91
C ASN A 368 -3.43 17.71 -18.31
N PRO A 369 -2.77 18.37 -17.35
CA PRO A 369 -1.94 19.55 -17.65
C PRO A 369 -0.68 19.16 -18.42
N SER A 370 -0.11 20.14 -19.12
CA SER A 370 1.21 20.01 -19.73
C SER A 370 2.32 19.91 -18.65
N PRO A 371 3.45 19.24 -18.96
CA PRO A 371 4.59 19.17 -18.03
C PRO A 371 5.11 20.55 -17.61
N GLY A 372 5.16 21.52 -18.53
CA GLY A 372 5.63 22.88 -18.25
C GLY A 372 4.71 23.64 -17.27
N ALA A 373 3.40 23.47 -17.39
CA ALA A 373 2.46 24.05 -16.44
C ALA A 373 2.59 23.42 -15.04
N LEU A 374 2.79 22.10 -14.96
CA LEU A 374 3.03 21.43 -13.68
C LEU A 374 4.29 21.93 -12.98
N ASP A 375 5.37 22.20 -13.72
CA ASP A 375 6.61 22.73 -13.15
C ASP A 375 6.42 24.13 -12.55
N ILE A 376 5.60 24.98 -13.18
CA ILE A 376 5.25 26.30 -12.63
C ILE A 376 4.49 26.13 -11.31
N ILE A 377 3.49 25.26 -11.27
CA ILE A 377 2.65 25.04 -10.09
C ILE A 377 3.44 24.42 -8.94
N ARG A 378 4.36 23.48 -9.22
CA ARG A 378 5.24 22.90 -8.19
C ARG A 378 6.13 23.96 -7.55
N ARG A 379 6.76 24.81 -8.36
CA ARG A 379 7.60 25.92 -7.87
C ARG A 379 6.82 26.94 -7.04
N TRP A 380 5.52 27.11 -7.31
CA TRP A 380 4.67 28.01 -6.55
C TRP A 380 4.49 27.55 -5.09
N VAL A 381 4.29 26.25 -4.85
CA VAL A 381 4.05 25.70 -3.50
C VAL A 381 5.35 25.41 -2.72
N GLU A 382 6.48 25.25 -3.41
CA GLU A 382 7.80 25.00 -2.78
C GLU A 382 8.52 26.27 -2.30
N ARG A 383 7.97 27.46 -2.56
CA ARG A 383 8.47 28.74 -1.99
C ARG A 383 8.06 28.91 -0.55
#